data_AF-A0A401QBP2-F1
#
_entry.id   AF-A0A401QBP2-F1
#
_cell.length_a   1.000
_cell.length_b   1.000
_cell.length_c   1.000
_cell.angle_alpha   90.00
_cell.angle_beta   90.00
_cell.angle_gamma   90.00
#
_symmetry.space_group_name_H-M   'P 1'
#
loop_
_entity.id
_entity.type
_entity.pdbx_description
1 polymer ?
#
loop_
_entity_poly.entity_id
_entity_poly.type
_entity_poly.pdbx_seq_one_letter_code
_entity_poly.pdbx_strand_id
1 'polypeptide(L)'
;IITSGSTLPRFLFYVETYKVSFSKDGKKWKVYKEGNSNVERIFGGNTDYCQLTRNNFIPAVVTRFIRVIPQSWRQRIAIKVELIGCRQDR
;
A
#
# COMPACT_ATOMS: atom_id res chain seq x y z
N ILE A 1 -2.22 -1.16 -6.61
CA ILE A 1 -2.53 -0.10 -5.62
C ILE A 1 -1.92 1.20 -6.12
N ILE A 2 -2.68 2.28 -6.12
CA ILE A 2 -2.19 3.63 -6.40
C ILE A 2 -2.17 4.40 -5.09
N THR A 3 -1.08 5.14 -4.83
CA THR A 3 -0.92 5.97 -3.64
C THR A 3 -0.57 7.41 -4.01
N SER A 4 -1.04 8.36 -3.20
CA SER A 4 -0.63 9.77 -3.22
C SER A 4 -0.47 10.28 -1.79
N GLY A 5 0.16 11.43 -1.61
CA GLY A 5 0.25 12.11 -0.32
C GLY A 5 -0.92 13.04 -0.06
N SER A 6 -0.62 14.16 0.59
CA SER A 6 -1.56 15.27 0.77
C SER A 6 -1.94 15.93 -0.56
N THR A 7 -3.15 16.46 -0.67
CA THR A 7 -3.60 17.19 -1.88
C THR A 7 -3.33 18.68 -1.84
N LEU A 8 -2.88 19.23 -0.70
CA LEU A 8 -2.74 20.67 -0.52
C LEU A 8 -1.27 21.09 -0.52
N PRO A 9 -0.86 22.12 -1.29
CA PRO A 9 0.54 22.57 -1.37
C PRO A 9 1.17 22.99 -0.04
N ARG A 10 0.37 23.44 0.93
CA ARG A 10 0.83 23.79 2.29
C ARG A 10 1.21 22.57 3.15
N PHE A 11 0.87 21.36 2.71
CA PHE A 11 1.08 20.12 3.45
C PHE A 11 1.88 19.18 2.56
N LEU A 12 3.21 19.26 2.64
CA LEU A 12 4.12 18.43 1.85
C LEU A 12 4.29 17.02 2.46
N PHE A 13 3.19 16.44 2.94
CA PHE A 13 3.17 15.19 3.70
C PHE A 13 2.88 14.02 2.76
N TYR A 14 3.69 12.97 2.86
CA TYR A 14 3.49 11.75 2.08
C TYR A 14 4.21 10.57 2.72
N VAL A 15 3.72 9.36 2.43
CA VAL A 15 4.37 8.11 2.81
C VAL A 15 5.38 7.72 1.73
N GLU A 16 6.63 7.55 2.13
CA GLU A 16 7.75 7.19 1.25
C GLU A 16 7.86 5.69 1.04
N THR A 17 7.60 4.90 2.08
CA THR A 17 7.61 3.45 2.01
C THR A 17 6.51 2.85 2.87
N TYR A 18 5.96 1.71 2.44
CA TYR A 18 4.92 1.01 3.18
C TYR A 18 4.97 -0.50 2.98
N LYS A 19 4.43 -1.24 3.95
CA LYS A 19 4.11 -2.67 3.83
C LYS A 19 2.62 -2.84 3.63
N VAL A 20 2.22 -4.00 3.10
CA VAL A 20 0.82 -4.39 2.97
C VAL A 20 0.59 -5.66 3.75
N SER A 21 -0.48 -5.69 4.55
CA SER A 21 -1.02 -6.94 5.08
C SER A 21 -2.47 -7.12 4.64
N PHE A 22 -2.90 -8.36 4.57
CA PHE A 22 -4.22 -8.72 4.05
C PHE A 22 -4.84 -9.86 4.85
N SER A 23 -6.17 -9.91 4.85
CA SER A 23 -6.93 -10.92 5.57
C SER A 23 -8.27 -11.24 4.89
N LYS A 24 -8.68 -12.50 4.92
CA LYS A 24 -10.01 -12.93 4.47
C LYS A 24 -11.10 -12.71 5.53
N ASP A 25 -10.72 -12.74 6.81
CA ASP A 25 -11.64 -12.74 7.96
C ASP A 25 -11.49 -11.52 8.89
N GLY A 26 -10.47 -10.67 8.66
CA GLY A 26 -10.15 -9.51 9.49
C GLY A 26 -9.45 -9.86 10.82
N LYS A 27 -9.26 -11.15 11.11
CA LYS A 27 -8.64 -11.66 12.36
C LYS A 27 -7.23 -12.17 12.12
N LYS A 28 -7.05 -13.03 11.11
CA LYS A 28 -5.75 -13.59 10.73
C LYS A 28 -5.15 -12.77 9.60
N TRP A 29 -4.07 -12.06 9.89
CA TRP A 29 -3.39 -11.18 8.93
C TRP A 29 -2.14 -11.84 8.37
N LYS A 30 -1.94 -11.70 7.06
CA LYS A 30 -0.71 -12.11 6.37
C LYS A 30 -0.03 -10.87 5.80
N VAL A 31 1.28 -10.76 5.99
CA VAL A 31 2.10 -9.73 5.36
C VAL A 31 2.42 -10.15 3.93
N TYR A 32 2.36 -9.19 3.00
CA TYR A 32 2.73 -9.43 1.61
C TYR A 32 4.25 -9.63 1.48
N LYS A 33 4.66 -10.64 0.73
CA LYS A 33 6.06 -11.07 0.59
C LYS A 33 6.56 -10.95 -0.85
N GLU A 34 7.87 -10.89 -1.00
CA GLU A 34 8.58 -10.85 -2.28
C GLU A 34 8.52 -12.24 -2.94
N GLY A 35 7.59 -12.42 -3.89
CA GLY A 35 7.42 -13.69 -4.62
C GLY A 35 7.23 -14.89 -3.68
N ASN A 36 8.03 -15.93 -3.89
CA ASN A 36 8.03 -17.15 -3.06
C ASN A 36 9.02 -17.09 -1.87
N SER A 37 9.66 -15.94 -1.62
CA SER A 37 10.60 -15.79 -0.52
C SER A 37 9.89 -15.56 0.82
N ASN A 38 10.64 -15.69 1.92
CA ASN A 38 10.18 -15.30 3.25
C ASN A 38 10.39 -13.81 3.58
N VAL A 39 10.83 -13.02 2.60
CA VAL A 39 11.12 -11.60 2.79
C VAL A 39 9.83 -10.80 2.63
N GLU A 40 9.52 -9.97 3.63
CA GLU A 40 8.40 -9.03 3.56
C GLU A 40 8.68 -7.96 2.51
N ARG A 41 7.71 -7.70 1.63
CA ARG A 41 7.86 -6.69 0.59
C ARG A 41 7.70 -5.30 1.19
N ILE A 42 8.70 -4.46 0.99
CA ILE A 42 8.60 -3.01 1.19
C ILE A 42 8.27 -2.38 -0.16
N PHE A 43 7.12 -1.70 -0.24
CA PHE A 43 6.72 -0.96 -1.42
C PHE A 43 7.24 0.47 -1.34
N GLY A 44 7.82 0.95 -2.44
CA GLY A 44 8.11 2.37 -2.62
C GLY A 44 6.79 3.13 -2.81
N GLY A 45 6.55 4.11 -1.95
CA GLY A 45 5.39 4.99 -1.99
C GLY A 45 5.67 6.24 -2.82
N ASN A 46 5.37 7.39 -2.26
CA ASN A 46 5.42 8.66 -2.95
C ASN A 46 6.78 9.34 -2.78
N THR A 47 7.23 10.04 -3.82
CA THR A 47 8.42 10.90 -3.81
C THR A 47 8.07 12.39 -3.69
N ASP A 48 6.79 12.74 -3.85
CA ASP A 48 6.23 14.08 -3.70
C ASP A 48 4.80 14.00 -3.14
N TYR A 49 4.27 15.11 -2.61
CA TYR A 49 2.96 15.17 -1.94
C TYR A 49 1.78 14.88 -2.89
N CYS A 50 1.83 15.35 -4.14
CA CYS A 50 0.71 15.22 -5.08
C CYS A 50 0.90 14.14 -6.16
N GLN A 51 2.11 13.60 -6.31
CA GLN A 51 2.40 12.58 -7.32
C GLN A 51 1.60 11.29 -7.05
N LEU A 52 1.15 10.63 -8.11
CA LEU A 52 0.60 9.27 -8.03
C LEU A 52 1.73 8.24 -8.22
N THR A 53 1.83 7.28 -7.29
CA THR A 53 2.70 6.10 -7.42
C THR A 53 1.83 4.86 -7.56
N ARG A 54 2.17 3.97 -8.50
CA ARG A 54 1.48 2.69 -8.70
C ARG A 54 2.40 1.53 -8.34
N ASN A 55 1.90 0.63 -7.49
CA ASN A 55 2.51 -0.66 -7.21
C ASN A 55 1.57 -1.82 -7.58
N ASN A 56 2.13 -2.89 -8.13
CA ASN A 56 1.41 -4.11 -8.46
C ASN A 56 1.68 -5.19 -7.41
N PHE A 57 0.67 -6.00 -7.11
CA PHE A 57 0.82 -7.21 -6.31
C PHE A 57 1.04 -8.37 -7.28
N ILE A 58 2.27 -8.86 -7.34
CA ILE A 58 2.68 -10.02 -8.14
C ILE A 58 3.37 -11.01 -7.17
N PRO A 59 2.71 -12.14 -6.82
CA PRO A 59 1.41 -12.59 -7.30
C PRO A 59 0.24 -11.75 -6.74
N ALA A 60 -0.90 -11.77 -7.46
CA ALA A 60 -2.12 -11.09 -7.02
C ALA A 60 -2.66 -11.68 -5.71
N VAL A 61 -3.33 -10.86 -4.91
CA VAL A 61 -3.87 -11.24 -3.60
C VAL A 61 -5.39 -11.36 -3.65
N VAL A 62 -5.91 -12.53 -3.30
CA VAL A 62 -7.35 -12.75 -3.09
C VAL A 62 -7.68 -12.53 -1.61
N THR A 63 -8.35 -11.41 -1.31
CA THR A 63 -8.61 -10.99 0.08
C THR A 63 -9.87 -10.13 0.18
N ARG A 64 -10.39 -9.95 1.41
CA ARG A 64 -11.48 -9.02 1.72
C ARG A 64 -10.98 -7.76 2.43
N PHE A 65 -9.95 -7.90 3.25
CA PHE A 65 -9.38 -6.83 4.04
C PHE A 65 -7.93 -6.58 3.61
N ILE A 66 -7.56 -5.30 3.54
CA ILE A 66 -6.22 -4.81 3.25
C ILE A 66 -5.85 -3.77 4.30
N ARG A 67 -4.61 -3.82 4.78
CA ARG A 67 -3.98 -2.82 5.64
C ARG A 67 -2.74 -2.30 4.93
N VAL A 68 -2.67 -0.99 4.76
CA VAL A 68 -1.45 -0.28 4.35
C VAL A 68 -0.75 0.17 5.62
N ILE A 69 0.51 -0.23 5.79
CA ILE A 69 1.30 -0.01 7.00
C ILE A 69 2.48 0.89 6.62
N PRO A 70 2.42 2.21 6.86
CA PRO A 70 3.53 3.11 6.60
C PRO A 70 4.81 2.64 7.32
N GLN A 71 5.96 2.79 6.68
CA GLN A 71 7.27 2.45 7.24
C GLN A 71 8.16 3.70 7.33
N SER A 72 8.15 4.56 6.31
CA SER A 72 8.77 5.88 6.33
C SER A 72 7.87 6.93 5.67
N TRP A 73 8.03 8.19 6.06
CA TRP A 73 7.20 9.31 5.59
C TRP A 73 7.93 10.64 5.68
N ARG A 74 7.53 11.58 4.83
CA ARG A 74 7.97 12.96 4.85
C ARG A 74 7.09 13.77 5.80
N GLN A 75 7.69 14.33 6.86
CA GLN A 75 7.07 15.19 7.89
C GLN A 75 5.94 14.53 8.70
N ARG A 76 4.81 14.18 8.08
CA ARG A 76 3.67 13.49 8.73
C ARG A 76 3.17 12.35 7.85
N ILE A 77 2.54 11.36 8.48
CA ILE A 77 1.91 10.25 7.78
C ILE A 77 0.63 10.77 7.11
N ALA A 78 0.67 10.94 5.78
CA ALA A 78 -0.49 11.22 4.95
C ALA A 78 -0.45 10.33 3.72
N ILE A 79 -1.55 9.64 3.44
CA ILE A 79 -1.66 8.77 2.27
C ILE A 79 -3.10 8.73 1.77
N LYS A 80 -3.27 8.88 0.46
CA LYS A 80 -4.50 8.55 -0.26
C LYS A 80 -4.26 7.25 -1.01
N VAL A 81 -5.22 6.33 -0.96
CA VAL A 81 -5.08 4.99 -1.53
C VAL A 81 -6.23 4.70 -2.48
N GLU A 82 -5.91 4.16 -3.64
CA GLU A 82 -6.85 3.54 -4.56
C GLU A 82 -6.45 2.08 -4.81
N LEU A 83 -7.37 1.15 -4.52
CA LEU A 83 -7.17 -0.28 -4.71
C LEU A 83 -7.78 -0.70 -6.04
N ILE A 84 -6.96 -1.29 -6.89
CA ILE A 84 -7.36 -1.79 -8.22
C ILE A 84 -7.37 -3.31 -8.15
N GLY A 85 -8.48 -3.91 -8.56
CA GLY A 85 -8.66 -5.35 -8.62
C GLY A 85 -9.97 -5.72 -9.31
N CYS A 86 -10.24 -7.02 -9.40
CA CYS A 86 -11.49 -7.58 -9.90
C CYS A 86 -12.18 -8.40 -8.79
N ARG A 87 -13.44 -8.77 -9.03
CA ARG A 87 -14.13 -9.76 -8.20
C ARG A 87 -13.53 -11.14 -8.50
N GLN A 88 -13.45 -12.00 -7.50
CA GLN A 88 -13.08 -13.38 -7.72
C GLN A 88 -14.22 -14.07 -8.47
N ASP A 89 -13.93 -14.59 -9.66
CA ASP A 89 -14.88 -15.43 -10.40
C ASP A 89 -15.17 -16.69 -9.58
N ARG A 90 -16.46 -17.05 -9.51
CA ARG A 90 -16.95 -18.22 -8.78
C ARG A 90 -16.68 -19.50 -9.55
#